data_AF-A0A382KGA5-F1
#
_entry.id   AF-A0A382KGA5-F1
#
_cell.length_a   1.000
_cell.length_b   1.000
_cell.length_c   1.000
_cell.angle_alpha   90.00
_cell.angle_beta   90.00
_cell.angle_gamma   90.00
#
_symmetry.space_group_name_H-M   'P 1'
#
loop_
_entity.id
_entity.type
_entity.pdbx_description
1 polymer ?
#
loop_
_entity_poly.entity_id
_entity_poly.type
_entity_poly.pdbx_seq_one_letter_code
_entity_poly.pdbx_strand_id
1 'polypeptide(L)'
;MPHDRVGQQMKDLTATSGQSVLLERILVPLSVVLAVWLGWHYFAERSVIESMLDELGETGDESIVKEESWYTNAWAHLSAEKQFQLFGDPTRKTRSAQERALWEKNPESKVYYANYVRILLEDYKEKDLDNSFDYLEKEIRRGEDLDPDNAFYNYMLAAVLFKRGAEWKSIKGKKAKEWTIKDKALLDLAIVELNKAERKPYYRRYLSEFLKERLDLFPETKRLEDRIGKMAYLASIPLPDLGLIRDLFKALPFYVE
;
A
#
# COMPACT_ATOMS: atom_id res chain seq x y z
N MET A 1 -42.44 -80.04 -9.90
CA MET A 1 -42.66 -78.80 -10.69
C MET A 1 -42.79 -77.63 -9.72
N PRO A 2 -42.25 -76.44 -10.07
CA PRO A 2 -41.91 -75.38 -9.14
C PRO A 2 -42.93 -74.23 -9.19
N HIS A 3 -43.46 -73.78 -8.06
CA HIS A 3 -44.18 -72.50 -7.97
C HIS A 3 -44.05 -71.96 -6.56
N ASP A 4 -42.93 -71.29 -6.26
CA ASP A 4 -42.83 -70.39 -5.09
C ASP A 4 -41.65 -69.41 -5.22
N ARG A 5 -41.34 -68.98 -6.45
CA ARG A 5 -40.21 -68.07 -6.73
C ARG A 5 -40.63 -66.75 -7.40
N VAL A 6 -41.90 -66.36 -7.26
CA VAL A 6 -42.43 -65.10 -7.85
C VAL A 6 -42.76 -64.06 -6.78
N GLY A 7 -43.05 -64.46 -5.53
CA GLY A 7 -43.44 -63.55 -4.45
C GLY A 7 -42.30 -62.77 -3.78
N GLN A 8 -41.05 -63.18 -3.96
CA GLN A 8 -39.90 -62.57 -3.29
C GLN A 8 -39.18 -61.51 -4.14
N GLN A 9 -39.46 -61.45 -5.45
CA GLN A 9 -38.83 -60.51 -6.37
C GLN A 9 -39.51 -59.12 -6.40
N MET A 10 -40.72 -58.98 -5.85
CA MET A 10 -41.44 -57.69 -5.82
C MET A 10 -41.25 -56.87 -4.54
N LYS A 11 -40.72 -57.45 -3.45
CA LYS A 11 -40.45 -56.69 -2.22
C LYS A 11 -39.13 -55.91 -2.26
N ASP A 12 -38.15 -56.35 -3.05
CA ASP A 12 -36.88 -55.63 -3.21
C ASP A 12 -36.95 -54.42 -4.18
N LEU A 13 -38.01 -54.32 -4.98
CA LEU A 13 -38.21 -53.21 -5.93
C LEU A 13 -38.83 -51.95 -5.30
N THR A 14 -39.29 -52.02 -4.05
CA THR A 14 -39.92 -50.87 -3.36
C THR A 14 -39.03 -50.23 -2.29
N ALA A 15 -38.02 -50.95 -1.76
CA ALA A 15 -37.02 -50.38 -0.84
C ALA A 15 -35.96 -49.53 -1.57
N THR A 16 -35.73 -49.80 -2.85
CA THR A 16 -34.74 -49.11 -3.69
C THR A 16 -35.25 -47.77 -4.24
N SER A 17 -36.56 -47.55 -4.36
CA SER A 17 -37.11 -46.30 -4.91
C SER A 17 -37.07 -45.13 -3.92
N GLY A 18 -37.21 -45.39 -2.61
CA GLY A 18 -37.11 -44.35 -1.58
C GLY A 18 -35.68 -43.83 -1.40
N GLN A 19 -34.69 -44.71 -1.47
CA GLN A 19 -33.27 -44.35 -1.41
C GLN A 19 -32.79 -43.69 -2.70
N SER A 20 -33.25 -44.14 -3.88
CA SER A 20 -32.90 -43.50 -5.15
C SER A 20 -33.49 -42.09 -5.26
N VAL A 21 -34.71 -41.87 -4.79
CA VAL A 21 -35.36 -40.54 -4.79
C VAL A 21 -34.66 -39.57 -3.83
N LEU A 22 -34.20 -40.04 -2.66
CA LEU A 22 -33.46 -39.21 -1.69
C LEU A 22 -32.06 -38.83 -2.21
N LEU A 23 -31.38 -39.79 -2.85
CA LEU A 23 -30.08 -39.56 -3.51
C LEU A 23 -30.21 -38.61 -4.72
N GLU A 24 -31.16 -38.87 -5.62
CA GLU A 24 -31.28 -38.11 -6.88
C GLU A 24 -31.94 -36.74 -6.71
N ARG A 25 -32.91 -36.59 -5.80
CA ARG A 25 -33.67 -35.32 -5.67
C ARG A 25 -33.17 -34.37 -4.60
N ILE A 26 -32.37 -34.85 -3.65
CA ILE A 26 -31.88 -34.01 -2.53
C ILE A 26 -30.35 -33.95 -2.54
N LEU A 27 -29.66 -35.08 -2.59
CA LEU A 27 -28.19 -35.10 -2.52
C LEU A 27 -27.52 -34.56 -3.79
N VAL A 28 -28.07 -34.83 -4.98
CA VAL A 28 -27.50 -34.29 -6.24
C VAL A 28 -27.66 -32.77 -6.34
N PRO A 29 -28.82 -32.15 -6.06
CA PRO A 29 -28.90 -30.68 -6.01
C PRO A 29 -28.02 -30.08 -4.91
N LEU A 30 -27.93 -30.71 -3.74
CA LEU A 30 -27.09 -30.23 -2.64
C LEU A 30 -25.60 -30.30 -3.00
N SER A 31 -25.16 -31.35 -3.70
CA SER A 31 -23.77 -31.50 -4.13
C SER A 31 -23.42 -30.52 -5.25
N VAL A 32 -24.36 -30.21 -6.16
CA VAL A 32 -24.19 -29.14 -7.16
C VAL A 32 -24.12 -27.78 -6.49
N VAL A 33 -24.99 -27.48 -5.51
CA VAL A 33 -24.95 -26.22 -4.76
C VAL A 33 -23.64 -26.11 -3.97
N LEU A 34 -23.18 -27.18 -3.31
CA LEU A 34 -21.88 -27.21 -2.62
C LEU A 34 -20.72 -27.04 -3.60
N ALA A 35 -20.74 -27.68 -4.76
CA ALA A 35 -19.71 -27.56 -5.79
C ALA A 35 -19.69 -26.15 -6.42
N VAL A 36 -20.86 -25.53 -6.60
CA VAL A 36 -20.97 -24.15 -7.07
C VAL A 36 -20.56 -23.18 -5.96
N TRP A 37 -20.88 -23.44 -4.70
CA TRP A 37 -20.48 -22.60 -3.57
C TRP A 37 -18.98 -22.68 -3.30
N LEU A 38 -18.42 -23.89 -3.29
CA LEU A 38 -16.97 -24.12 -3.23
C LEU A 38 -16.29 -23.53 -4.46
N GLY A 39 -16.83 -23.78 -5.66
CA GLY A 39 -16.33 -23.22 -6.91
C GLY A 39 -16.31 -21.70 -6.88
N TRP A 40 -17.40 -21.05 -6.43
CA TRP A 40 -17.50 -19.60 -6.30
C TRP A 40 -16.54 -19.05 -5.23
N HIS A 41 -16.41 -19.72 -4.08
CA HIS A 41 -15.44 -19.34 -3.05
C HIS A 41 -14.01 -19.42 -3.58
N TYR A 42 -13.63 -20.54 -4.21
CA TYR A 42 -12.31 -20.72 -4.81
C TYR A 42 -12.07 -19.76 -5.98
N PHE A 43 -13.08 -19.46 -6.79
CA PHE A 43 -12.94 -18.53 -7.92
C PHE A 43 -12.83 -17.08 -7.44
N ALA A 44 -13.61 -16.68 -6.44
CA ALA A 44 -13.49 -15.38 -5.81
C ALA A 44 -12.13 -15.22 -5.11
N GLU A 45 -11.72 -16.20 -4.31
CA GLU A 45 -10.39 -16.20 -3.66
C GLU A 45 -9.25 -16.19 -4.69
N ARG A 46 -9.38 -16.96 -5.79
CA ARG A 46 -8.39 -16.97 -6.87
C ARG A 46 -8.33 -15.66 -7.65
N SER A 47 -9.47 -15.02 -7.92
CA SER A 47 -9.48 -13.69 -8.56
C SER A 47 -8.81 -12.62 -7.70
N VAL A 48 -8.97 -12.73 -6.37
CA VAL A 48 -8.28 -11.87 -5.40
C VAL A 48 -6.78 -12.14 -5.42
N ILE A 49 -6.35 -13.40 -5.42
CA ILE A 49 -4.93 -13.76 -5.55
C ILE A 49 -4.34 -13.31 -6.90
N GLU A 50 -5.04 -13.52 -8.01
CA GLU A 50 -4.59 -13.14 -9.36
C GLU A 50 -4.42 -11.61 -9.45
N SER A 51 -5.38 -10.83 -8.96
CA SER A 51 -5.22 -9.36 -8.88
C SER A 51 -4.06 -8.91 -7.98
N MET A 52 -3.84 -9.57 -6.83
CA MET A 52 -2.68 -9.30 -5.95
C MET A 52 -1.35 -9.64 -6.62
N LEU A 53 -1.32 -10.68 -7.46
CA LEU A 53 -0.12 -11.08 -8.21
C LEU A 53 0.14 -10.15 -9.40
N ASP A 54 -0.91 -9.66 -10.06
CA ASP A 54 -0.79 -8.68 -11.13
C ASP A 54 -0.18 -7.37 -10.62
N GLU A 55 -0.59 -6.90 -9.44
CA GLU A 55 -0.03 -5.70 -8.81
C GLU A 55 1.42 -5.91 -8.30
N LEU A 56 1.76 -7.12 -7.84
CA LEU A 56 3.16 -7.48 -7.55
C LEU A 56 4.00 -7.60 -8.84
N GLY A 57 3.37 -7.79 -9.99
CA GLY A 57 3.99 -7.95 -11.31
C GLY A 57 4.08 -6.68 -12.15
N GLU A 58 3.18 -5.71 -11.96
CA GLU A 58 3.19 -4.42 -12.68
C GLU A 58 4.22 -3.46 -12.12
N THR A 59 5.46 -3.62 -12.57
CA THR A 59 6.43 -2.52 -12.61
C THR A 59 5.99 -1.48 -13.65
N GLY A 60 5.16 -0.53 -13.25
CA GLY A 60 5.18 0.83 -13.84
C GLY A 60 4.01 1.28 -14.71
N ASP A 61 2.76 1.22 -14.21
CA ASP A 61 1.71 2.12 -14.72
C ASP A 61 1.15 3.02 -13.61
N GLU A 62 1.43 4.32 -13.72
CA GLU A 62 1.08 5.40 -12.77
C GLU A 62 -0.40 5.81 -12.89
N SER A 63 -1.34 4.87 -12.96
CA SER A 63 -2.77 5.18 -12.92
C SER A 63 -3.34 5.06 -11.50
N ILE A 64 -2.81 5.94 -10.65
CA ILE A 64 -3.25 6.19 -9.29
C ILE A 64 -4.76 6.58 -9.32
N VAL A 65 -5.52 6.13 -8.31
CA VAL A 65 -6.92 6.45 -7.96
C VAL A 65 -7.93 5.29 -8.01
N LYS A 66 -7.63 4.10 -8.57
CA LYS A 66 -8.54 2.93 -8.40
C LYS A 66 -8.15 1.91 -7.32
N GLU A 67 -6.98 2.07 -6.70
CA GLU A 67 -6.41 1.09 -5.75
C GLU A 67 -6.96 1.16 -4.32
N GLU A 68 -7.43 2.31 -3.81
CA GLU A 68 -7.84 2.40 -2.39
C GLU A 68 -9.08 1.55 -2.03
N SER A 69 -9.94 1.27 -3.01
CA SER A 69 -11.17 0.49 -2.81
C SER A 69 -10.91 -0.99 -2.57
N TRP A 70 -9.92 -1.59 -3.23
CA TRP A 70 -9.77 -3.05 -3.15
C TRP A 70 -9.00 -3.47 -1.89
N TYR A 71 -7.99 -2.70 -1.44
CA TYR A 71 -7.31 -2.94 -0.15
C TYR A 71 -8.30 -2.87 1.01
N THR A 72 -9.12 -1.82 1.03
CA THR A 72 -10.16 -1.67 2.06
C THR A 72 -11.19 -2.80 2.00
N ASN A 73 -11.56 -3.28 0.81
CA ASN A 73 -12.46 -4.42 0.63
C ASN A 73 -11.85 -5.77 1.03
N ALA A 74 -10.58 -6.04 0.70
CA ALA A 74 -9.88 -7.28 1.08
C ALA A 74 -9.78 -7.44 2.61
N TRP A 75 -9.70 -6.32 3.32
CA TRP A 75 -9.63 -6.25 4.77
C TRP A 75 -10.93 -5.77 5.43
N ALA A 76 -12.06 -5.80 4.70
CA ALA A 76 -13.37 -5.37 5.20
C ALA A 76 -13.84 -6.15 6.43
N HIS A 77 -13.31 -7.36 6.63
CA HIS A 77 -13.60 -8.21 7.78
C HIS A 77 -12.92 -7.76 9.09
N LEU A 78 -11.94 -6.85 9.02
CA LEU A 78 -11.31 -6.25 10.20
C LEU A 78 -12.26 -5.29 10.91
N SER A 79 -12.08 -5.07 12.21
CA SER A 79 -12.85 -4.06 12.94
C SER A 79 -12.57 -2.66 12.39
N ALA A 80 -13.54 -1.75 12.53
CA ALA A 80 -13.38 -0.35 12.09
C ALA A 80 -12.15 0.33 12.70
N GLU A 81 -11.79 -0.02 13.94
CA GLU A 81 -10.57 0.47 14.58
C GLU A 81 -9.29 -0.03 13.89
N LYS A 82 -9.22 -1.31 13.53
CA LYS A 82 -8.08 -1.86 12.79
C LYS A 82 -7.99 -1.30 11.37
N GLN A 83 -9.12 -1.14 10.69
CA GLN A 83 -9.16 -0.49 9.39
C GLN A 83 -8.67 0.95 9.48
N PHE A 84 -9.10 1.69 10.49
CA PHE A 84 -8.59 3.03 10.74
C PHE A 84 -7.08 3.01 10.98
N GLN A 85 -6.55 2.12 11.82
CA GLN A 85 -5.12 2.03 12.10
C GLN A 85 -4.28 1.66 10.85
N LEU A 86 -4.83 0.87 9.93
CA LEU A 86 -4.18 0.48 8.68
C LEU A 86 -4.25 1.54 7.59
N PHE A 87 -5.38 2.24 7.46
CA PHE A 87 -5.64 3.09 6.29
C PHE A 87 -5.86 4.56 6.62
N GLY A 88 -6.01 4.92 7.89
CA GLY A 88 -6.40 6.26 8.33
C GLY A 88 -7.89 6.50 8.21
N ASP A 89 -8.27 7.76 7.98
CA ASP A 89 -9.66 8.18 7.80
C ASP A 89 -10.03 8.23 6.31
N PRO A 90 -10.65 7.18 5.74
CA PRO A 90 -10.94 7.09 4.31
C PRO A 90 -11.96 8.13 3.82
N THR A 91 -12.61 8.87 4.73
CA THR A 91 -13.52 9.96 4.35
C THR A 91 -12.75 11.21 3.86
N ARG A 92 -11.44 11.26 4.07
CA ARG A 92 -10.59 12.37 3.65
C ARG A 92 -10.13 12.20 2.21
N LYS A 93 -10.04 13.33 1.50
CA LYS A 93 -9.82 13.38 0.04
C LYS A 93 -8.49 12.77 -0.43
N THR A 94 -7.41 12.98 0.30
CA THR A 94 -6.06 12.57 -0.13
C THR A 94 -5.44 11.59 0.84
N ARG A 95 -4.53 10.74 0.35
CA ARG A 95 -3.89 9.71 1.16
C ARG A 95 -3.13 10.32 2.34
N SER A 96 -2.45 11.45 2.14
CA SER A 96 -1.78 12.15 3.26
C SER A 96 -2.77 12.69 4.28
N ALA A 97 -3.97 13.13 3.88
CA ALA A 97 -5.00 13.56 4.81
C ALA A 97 -5.54 12.40 5.65
N GLN A 98 -5.72 11.22 5.03
CA GLN A 98 -6.09 9.98 5.72
C GLN A 98 -5.04 9.62 6.78
N GLU A 99 -3.76 9.66 6.42
CA GLU A 99 -2.63 9.36 7.32
C GLU A 99 -2.45 10.43 8.42
N ARG A 100 -2.73 11.71 8.11
CA ARG A 100 -2.76 12.78 9.11
C ARG A 100 -3.77 12.49 10.22
N ALA A 101 -4.89 11.84 9.90
CA ALA A 101 -5.90 11.47 10.89
C ALA A 101 -5.36 10.51 11.95
N LEU A 102 -4.40 9.64 11.58
CA LEU A 102 -3.75 8.73 12.52
C LEU A 102 -2.89 9.49 13.51
N TRP A 103 -2.08 10.41 13.00
CA TRP A 103 -1.27 11.28 13.85
C TRP A 103 -2.13 12.19 14.74
N GLU A 104 -3.26 12.70 14.25
CA GLU A 104 -4.18 13.53 15.07
C GLU A 104 -4.74 12.79 16.29
N LYS A 105 -4.83 11.45 16.26
CA LYS A 105 -5.18 10.65 17.44
C LYS A 105 -4.03 10.46 18.43
N ASN A 106 -2.79 10.60 17.98
CA ASN A 106 -1.60 10.55 18.83
C ASN A 106 -0.57 11.60 18.38
N PRO A 107 -0.77 12.90 18.71
CA PRO A 107 0.01 14.00 18.16
C PRO A 107 1.50 13.99 18.55
N GLU A 108 1.87 13.24 19.59
CA GLU A 108 3.26 13.09 20.02
C GLU A 108 4.00 11.98 19.25
N SER A 109 3.28 11.17 18.46
CA SER A 109 3.86 10.08 17.69
C SER A 109 4.70 10.59 16.53
N LYS A 110 6.03 10.54 16.72
CA LYS A 110 7.03 10.76 15.66
C LYS A 110 6.86 9.76 14.50
N VAL A 111 6.41 8.54 14.80
CA VAL A 111 6.20 7.47 13.82
C VAL A 111 5.07 7.82 12.85
N TYR A 112 3.90 8.19 13.37
CA TYR A 112 2.76 8.57 12.52
C TYR A 112 3.01 9.90 11.81
N TYR A 113 3.67 10.86 12.47
CA TYR A 113 3.99 12.12 11.82
C TYR A 113 4.96 11.96 10.64
N ALA A 114 6.05 11.20 10.83
CA ALA A 114 7.01 10.92 9.77
C ALA A 114 6.36 10.19 8.59
N ASN A 115 5.46 9.23 8.85
CA ASN A 115 4.70 8.57 7.78
C ASN A 115 3.79 9.55 7.05
N TYR A 116 3.00 10.36 7.78
CA TYR A 116 2.14 11.38 7.20
C TYR A 116 2.91 12.32 6.26
N VAL A 117 4.03 12.90 6.71
CA VAL A 117 4.82 13.83 5.89
C VAL A 117 5.40 13.13 4.66
N ARG A 118 5.81 11.85 4.77
CA ARG A 118 6.23 11.08 3.60
C ARG A 118 5.11 10.92 2.58
N ILE A 119 3.90 10.59 3.01
CA ILE A 119 2.76 10.47 2.09
C ILE A 119 2.37 11.84 1.51
N LEU A 120 2.46 12.91 2.30
CA LEU A 120 2.24 14.27 1.82
C LEU A 120 3.20 14.65 0.69
N LEU A 121 4.43 14.15 0.72
CA LEU A 121 5.39 14.34 -0.35
C LEU A 121 4.95 13.66 -1.66
N GLU A 122 4.21 12.55 -1.59
CA GLU A 122 3.66 11.90 -2.78
C GLU A 122 2.46 12.70 -3.31
N ASP A 123 1.50 13.03 -2.46
CA ASP A 123 0.36 13.88 -2.82
C ASP A 123 0.81 15.23 -3.42
N TYR A 124 1.96 15.77 -2.99
CA TYR A 124 2.54 17.00 -3.55
C TYR A 124 3.05 16.86 -4.98
N LYS A 125 3.46 15.65 -5.41
CA LYS A 125 3.92 15.42 -6.78
C LYS A 125 2.76 15.25 -7.76
N GLU A 126 1.58 14.89 -7.27
CA GLU A 126 0.39 14.72 -8.09
C GLU A 126 -0.11 16.07 -8.60
N LYS A 127 -0.15 16.23 -9.92
CA LYS A 127 -0.51 17.50 -10.58
C LYS A 127 -1.98 17.90 -10.38
N ASP A 128 -2.84 16.94 -10.06
CA ASP A 128 -4.28 17.15 -9.90
C ASP A 128 -4.68 17.52 -8.46
N LEU A 129 -3.72 17.50 -7.54
CA LEU A 129 -3.92 17.92 -6.15
C LEU A 129 -3.42 19.36 -5.98
N ASP A 130 -4.27 20.22 -5.42
CA ASP A 130 -3.94 21.63 -5.10
C ASP A 130 -3.06 21.72 -3.85
N ASN A 131 -1.88 21.11 -3.90
CA ASN A 131 -0.91 21.07 -2.81
C ASN A 131 0.20 22.10 -3.04
N SER A 132 0.22 23.14 -2.22
CA SER A 132 1.25 24.17 -2.30
C SER A 132 2.57 23.71 -1.68
N PHE A 133 3.69 24.20 -2.25
CA PHE A 133 5.00 24.01 -1.65
C PHE A 133 5.08 24.58 -0.23
N ASP A 134 4.45 25.74 0.01
CA ASP A 134 4.43 26.39 1.32
C ASP A 134 3.79 25.48 2.39
N TYR A 135 2.74 24.73 2.03
CA TYR A 135 2.12 23.77 2.94
C TYR A 135 3.05 22.57 3.21
N LEU A 136 3.67 22.01 2.16
CA LEU A 136 4.64 20.93 2.32
C LEU A 136 5.81 21.36 3.19
N GLU A 137 6.42 22.52 2.91
CA GLU A 137 7.52 23.05 3.70
C GLU A 137 7.11 23.22 5.17
N LYS A 138 5.95 23.81 5.43
CA LYS A 138 5.42 24.00 6.79
C LYS A 138 5.31 22.68 7.56
N GLU A 139 4.79 21.63 6.95
CA GLU A 139 4.65 20.32 7.60
C GLU A 139 6.01 19.62 7.76
N ILE A 140 6.95 19.78 6.82
CA ILE A 140 8.32 19.28 7.02
C ILE A 140 9.00 19.99 8.21
N ARG A 141 8.87 21.31 8.32
CA ARG A 141 9.40 22.11 9.44
C ARG A 141 8.80 21.71 10.77
N ARG A 142 7.49 21.47 10.81
CA ARG A 142 6.83 20.95 12.02
C ARG A 142 7.38 19.59 12.44
N GLY A 143 7.77 18.75 11.49
CA GLY A 143 8.45 17.48 11.78
C GLY A 143 9.82 17.69 12.39
N GLU A 144 10.58 18.66 11.86
CA GLU A 144 11.83 19.12 12.47
C GLU A 144 11.61 19.64 13.90
N ASP A 145 10.53 20.38 14.18
CA ASP A 145 10.21 20.82 15.55
C ASP A 145 9.83 19.66 16.49
N LEU A 146 9.12 18.64 15.97
CA LEU A 146 8.71 17.46 16.72
C LEU A 146 9.89 16.52 17.05
N ASP A 147 10.91 16.49 16.18
CA ASP A 147 12.07 15.62 16.30
C ASP A 147 13.37 16.36 15.90
N PRO A 148 13.81 17.35 16.70
CA PRO A 148 14.86 18.30 16.32
C PRO A 148 16.21 17.65 16.05
N ASP A 149 16.49 16.53 16.70
CA ASP A 149 17.71 15.75 16.59
C ASP A 149 17.77 14.85 15.34
N ASN A 150 16.67 14.78 14.58
CA ASN A 150 16.55 13.91 13.41
C ASN A 150 16.80 14.66 12.11
N ALA A 151 17.81 14.21 11.36
CA ALA A 151 18.18 14.74 10.05
C ALA A 151 17.14 14.47 8.95
N PHE A 152 16.19 13.56 9.17
CA PHE A 152 15.23 13.12 8.15
C PHE A 152 14.49 14.28 7.47
N TYR A 153 13.97 15.23 8.26
CA TYR A 153 13.19 16.35 7.75
C TYR A 153 14.03 17.33 6.94
N ASN A 154 15.26 17.62 7.36
CA ASN A 154 16.17 18.49 6.62
C ASN A 154 16.63 17.85 5.31
N TYR A 155 16.94 16.55 5.29
CA TYR A 155 17.25 15.84 4.04
C TYR A 155 16.08 15.85 3.07
N MET A 156 14.86 15.63 3.57
CA MET A 156 13.66 15.67 2.75
C MET A 156 13.43 17.07 2.16
N LEU A 157 13.52 18.13 2.97
CA LEU A 157 13.35 19.50 2.48
C LEU A 157 14.45 19.89 1.48
N ALA A 158 15.71 19.54 1.76
CA ALA A 158 16.81 19.75 0.84
C ALA A 158 16.55 19.08 -0.52
N ALA A 159 16.05 17.85 -0.51
CA ALA A 159 15.76 17.10 -1.72
C ALA A 159 14.60 17.71 -2.52
N VAL A 160 13.56 18.22 -1.84
CA VAL A 160 12.44 18.93 -2.49
C VAL A 160 12.92 20.25 -3.11
N LEU A 161 13.67 21.05 -2.36
CA LEU A 161 14.25 22.32 -2.84
C LEU A 161 15.15 22.08 -4.05
N PHE A 162 16.02 21.07 -3.99
CA PHE A 162 16.87 20.67 -5.10
C PHE A 162 16.05 20.28 -6.34
N LYS A 163 15.03 19.43 -6.19
CA LYS A 163 14.19 18.99 -7.31
C LYS A 163 13.42 20.15 -7.96
N ARG A 164 13.05 21.16 -7.18
CA ARG A 164 12.43 22.40 -7.69
C ARG A 164 13.45 23.29 -8.40
N GLY A 165 14.67 23.37 -7.87
CA GLY A 165 15.74 24.22 -8.39
C GLY A 165 16.53 23.62 -9.56
N ALA A 166 16.48 22.30 -9.78
CA ALA A 166 17.27 21.61 -10.79
C ALA A 166 16.45 20.60 -11.62
N GLU A 167 16.92 20.33 -12.84
CA GLU A 167 16.29 19.36 -13.74
C GLU A 167 17.33 18.47 -14.41
N TRP A 168 17.00 17.20 -14.56
CA TRP A 168 17.83 16.23 -15.26
C TRP A 168 17.55 16.31 -16.76
N LYS A 169 18.45 16.95 -17.53
CA LYS A 169 18.29 17.12 -18.98
C LYS A 169 19.26 16.26 -19.76
N SER A 170 18.82 15.79 -20.93
CA SER A 170 19.72 15.22 -21.92
C SER A 170 20.48 16.35 -22.61
N ILE A 171 21.80 16.22 -22.71
CA ILE A 171 22.60 17.18 -23.46
C ILE A 171 22.36 16.92 -24.95
N LYS A 172 21.91 17.95 -25.68
CA LYS A 172 21.61 17.84 -27.11
C LYS A 172 22.87 17.39 -27.87
N GLY A 173 22.79 16.23 -28.53
CA GLY A 173 23.90 15.65 -29.29
C GLY A 173 24.86 14.74 -28.51
N LYS A 174 24.63 14.48 -27.22
CA LYS A 174 25.37 13.48 -26.43
C LYS A 174 24.39 12.46 -25.81
N LYS A 175 24.86 11.22 -25.60
CA LYS A 175 24.15 10.23 -24.76
C LYS A 175 24.24 10.55 -23.25
N ALA A 176 24.93 11.63 -22.89
CA ALA A 176 25.10 12.09 -21.52
C ALA A 176 23.89 12.92 -21.06
N LYS A 177 23.51 12.71 -19.80
CA LYS A 177 22.50 13.51 -19.10
C LYS A 177 23.19 14.22 -17.94
N GLU A 178 22.77 15.44 -17.66
CA GLU A 178 23.34 16.26 -16.59
C GLU A 178 22.24 17.03 -15.86
N TRP A 179 22.55 17.46 -14.63
CA TRP A 179 21.70 18.37 -13.89
C TRP A 179 21.87 19.79 -14.45
N THR A 180 20.77 20.40 -14.88
CA THR A 180 20.70 21.81 -15.25
C THR A 180 20.05 22.60 -14.11
N ILE A 181 20.71 23.68 -13.68
CA ILE A 181 20.19 24.61 -12.67
C ILE A 181 19.09 25.48 -13.31
N LYS A 182 17.90 25.45 -12.71
CA LYS A 182 16.76 26.33 -13.04
C LYS A 182 16.71 27.55 -12.13
N ASP A 183 16.95 27.34 -10.84
CA ASP A 183 16.87 28.39 -9.81
C ASP A 183 17.99 28.19 -8.79
N LYS A 184 18.98 29.08 -8.84
CA LYS A 184 20.12 29.05 -7.93
C LYS A 184 19.72 29.31 -6.47
N ALA A 185 18.73 30.16 -6.22
CA ALA A 185 18.33 30.49 -4.85
C ALA A 185 17.74 29.28 -4.13
N LEU A 186 16.93 28.48 -4.82
CA LEU A 186 16.42 27.22 -4.29
C LEU A 186 17.52 26.20 -3.98
N LEU A 187 18.60 26.24 -4.76
CA LEU A 187 19.74 25.32 -4.57
C LEU A 187 20.62 25.76 -3.42
N ASP A 188 20.87 27.07 -3.28
CA ASP A 188 21.54 27.62 -2.10
C ASP A 188 20.75 27.26 -0.82
N LEU A 189 19.41 27.31 -0.85
CA LEU A 189 18.55 26.85 0.25
C LEU A 189 18.65 25.33 0.50
N ALA A 190 18.72 24.51 -0.56
CA ALA A 190 18.92 23.07 -0.42
C ALA A 190 20.25 22.74 0.28
N ILE A 191 21.33 23.47 -0.03
CA ILE A 191 22.63 23.33 0.63
C ILE A 191 22.55 23.76 2.10
N VAL A 192 21.82 24.84 2.42
CA VAL A 192 21.59 25.25 3.82
C VAL A 192 20.91 24.13 4.61
N GLU A 193 19.89 23.48 4.04
CA GLU A 193 19.21 22.35 4.71
C GLU A 193 20.10 21.11 4.84
N LEU A 194 20.94 20.81 3.84
CA LEU A 194 21.93 19.74 3.96
C LEU A 194 22.93 19.98 5.10
N ASN A 195 23.43 21.21 5.22
CA ASN A 195 24.34 21.58 6.31
C ASN A 195 23.66 21.49 7.68
N LYS A 196 22.35 21.74 7.77
CA LYS A 196 21.58 21.48 9.01
C LYS A 196 21.49 19.99 9.28
N ALA A 197 21.19 19.18 8.27
CA ALA A 197 21.08 17.72 8.38
C ALA A 197 22.38 17.07 8.85
N GLU A 198 23.54 17.52 8.33
CA GLU A 198 24.87 17.03 8.70
C GLU A 198 25.17 17.21 10.20
N ARG A 199 24.66 18.29 10.80
CA ARG A 199 24.90 18.62 12.22
C ARG A 199 23.99 17.86 13.18
N LYS A 200 23.01 17.11 12.67
CA LYS A 200 22.04 16.39 13.51
C LYS A 200 22.57 15.01 13.91
N PRO A 201 22.32 14.57 15.15
CA PRO A 201 22.93 13.38 15.72
C PRO A 201 22.46 12.07 15.08
N TYR A 202 21.27 12.01 14.48
CA TYR A 202 20.81 10.80 13.81
C TYR A 202 19.90 11.07 12.62
N TYR A 203 19.71 10.03 11.81
CA TYR A 203 18.73 9.97 10.73
C TYR A 203 17.78 8.80 10.96
N ARG A 204 16.48 9.08 11.06
CA ARG A 204 15.45 8.04 11.28
C ARG A 204 14.17 8.35 10.51
N ARG A 205 13.75 7.42 9.64
CA ARG A 205 12.53 7.52 8.81
C ARG A 205 11.27 6.98 9.51
N TYR A 206 11.43 6.27 10.62
CA TYR A 206 10.38 5.57 11.37
C TYR A 206 9.55 4.53 10.58
N LEU A 207 9.96 4.18 9.36
CA LEU A 207 9.20 3.25 8.52
C LEU A 207 9.13 1.85 9.14
N SER A 208 10.23 1.33 9.67
CA SER A 208 10.25 -0.03 10.22
C SER A 208 9.34 -0.18 11.43
N GLU A 209 9.30 0.84 12.29
CA GLU A 209 8.45 0.94 13.47
C GLU A 209 6.98 1.00 13.07
N PHE A 210 6.66 1.88 12.13
CA PHE A 210 5.32 2.01 11.56
C PHE A 210 4.83 0.70 10.93
N LEU A 211 5.69 0.03 10.15
CA LEU A 211 5.33 -1.24 9.52
C LEU A 211 5.16 -2.36 10.52
N LYS A 212 5.99 -2.40 11.56
CA LYS A 212 5.84 -3.37 12.63
C LYS A 212 4.46 -3.23 13.29
N GLU A 213 4.09 -2.01 13.68
CA GLU A 213 2.77 -1.72 14.27
C GLU A 213 1.62 -2.15 13.35
N ARG A 214 1.71 -1.86 12.05
CA ARG A 214 0.66 -2.23 11.10
C ARG A 214 0.60 -3.72 10.81
N LEU A 215 1.74 -4.40 10.68
CA LEU A 215 1.80 -5.85 10.44
C LEU A 215 1.20 -6.66 11.59
N ASP A 216 1.31 -6.15 12.82
CA ASP A 216 0.71 -6.76 14.02
C ASP A 216 -0.84 -6.72 14.00
N LEU A 217 -1.46 -5.87 13.16
CA LEU A 217 -2.92 -5.78 13.04
C LEU A 217 -3.53 -6.90 12.20
N PHE A 218 -2.75 -7.43 11.27
CA PHE A 218 -3.17 -8.49 10.36
C PHE A 218 -3.29 -9.83 11.09
N PRO A 219 -4.18 -10.74 10.63
CA PRO A 219 -4.32 -12.07 11.22
C PRO A 219 -3.02 -12.88 11.17
N GLU A 220 -2.91 -13.86 12.08
CA GLU A 220 -1.85 -14.88 12.01
C GLU A 220 -1.86 -15.53 10.63
N THR A 221 -0.69 -15.64 9.99
CA THR A 221 -0.54 -16.15 8.60
C THR A 221 -0.73 -17.65 8.53
N LYS A 222 -1.98 -18.10 8.72
CA LYS A 222 -2.38 -19.51 8.63
C LYS A 222 -2.70 -19.90 7.20
N ARG A 223 -3.23 -18.97 6.40
CA ARG A 223 -3.54 -19.19 5.00
C ARG A 223 -2.56 -18.49 4.06
N LEU A 224 -2.54 -18.91 2.78
CA LEU A 224 -1.66 -18.33 1.76
C LEU A 224 -2.14 -16.92 1.39
N GLU A 225 -3.45 -16.71 1.35
CA GLU A 225 -4.15 -15.46 1.09
C GLU A 225 -3.72 -14.39 2.09
N ASP A 226 -3.62 -14.74 3.38
CA ASP A 226 -3.14 -13.83 4.43
C ASP A 226 -1.69 -13.39 4.19
N ARG A 227 -0.86 -14.29 3.65
CA ARG A 227 0.54 -14.00 3.31
C ARG A 227 0.64 -13.11 2.07
N ILE A 228 -0.11 -13.43 1.03
CA ILE A 228 -0.14 -12.64 -0.21
C ILE A 228 -0.67 -11.25 0.09
N GLY A 229 -1.77 -11.13 0.85
CA GLY A 229 -2.32 -9.85 1.25
C GLY A 229 -1.35 -9.00 2.08
N LYS A 230 -0.58 -9.61 3.01
CA LYS A 230 0.51 -8.91 3.72
C LYS A 230 1.62 -8.45 2.78
N MET A 231 2.01 -9.29 1.82
CA MET A 231 3.05 -8.94 0.84
C MET A 231 2.60 -7.83 -0.10
N ALA A 232 1.37 -7.87 -0.60
CA ALA A 232 0.78 -6.81 -1.41
C ALA A 232 0.71 -5.48 -0.63
N TYR A 233 0.21 -5.52 0.61
CA TYR A 233 0.23 -4.34 1.50
C TYR A 233 1.65 -3.78 1.72
N LEU A 234 2.66 -4.65 1.84
CA LEU A 234 4.04 -4.20 2.00
C LEU A 234 4.62 -3.59 0.71
N ALA A 235 4.25 -4.14 -0.44
CA ALA A 235 4.70 -3.67 -1.75
C ALA A 235 4.08 -2.31 -2.12
N SER A 236 2.88 -2.01 -1.65
CA SER A 236 2.15 -0.79 -1.99
C SER A 236 2.51 0.44 -1.17
N ILE A 237 3.38 0.30 -0.16
CA ILE A 237 3.79 1.46 0.64
C ILE A 237 4.70 2.35 -0.20
N PRO A 238 4.29 3.59 -0.49
CA PRO A 238 5.10 4.48 -1.30
C PRO A 238 6.32 4.97 -0.50
N LEU A 239 7.47 5.05 -1.18
CA LEU A 239 8.73 5.54 -0.63
C LEU A 239 9.23 6.77 -1.41
N PRO A 240 8.41 7.84 -1.49
CA PRO A 240 8.62 8.98 -2.39
C PRO A 240 9.88 9.80 -2.08
N ASP A 241 10.32 9.75 -0.82
CA ASP A 241 11.49 10.43 -0.30
C ASP A 241 12.80 9.82 -0.83
N LEU A 242 12.86 8.50 -1.02
CA LEU A 242 14.09 7.82 -1.46
C LEU A 242 14.55 8.26 -2.84
N GLY A 243 13.61 8.44 -3.77
CA GLY A 243 13.91 8.90 -5.12
C GLY A 243 14.51 10.30 -5.12
N LEU A 244 13.91 11.23 -4.35
CA LEU A 244 14.38 12.61 -4.25
C LEU A 244 15.73 12.70 -3.55
N ILE A 245 15.90 12.00 -2.43
CA ILE A 245 17.15 11.99 -1.67
C ILE A 245 18.29 11.42 -2.54
N ARG A 246 18.03 10.32 -3.27
CA ARG A 246 19.00 9.76 -4.22
C ARG A 246 19.40 10.76 -5.30
N ASP A 247 18.42 11.45 -5.89
CA ASP A 247 18.66 12.45 -6.93
C ASP A 247 19.54 13.61 -6.40
N LEU A 248 19.26 14.09 -5.18
CA LEU A 248 20.06 15.08 -4.47
C LEU A 248 21.52 14.63 -4.30
N PHE A 249 21.75 13.43 -3.74
CA PHE A 249 23.10 12.93 -3.50
C PHE A 249 23.89 12.67 -4.78
N LYS A 250 23.21 12.24 -5.87
CA LYS A 250 23.85 12.12 -7.18
C LYS A 250 24.32 13.46 -7.75
N ALA A 251 23.66 14.56 -7.37
CA ALA A 251 23.97 15.89 -7.87
C ALA A 251 25.09 16.58 -7.10
N LEU A 252 25.35 16.21 -5.85
CA LEU A 252 26.32 16.87 -4.97
C LEU A 252 27.72 17.06 -5.61
N PRO A 253 28.33 16.07 -6.29
CA PRO A 253 29.65 16.27 -6.88
C PRO A 253 29.70 17.39 -7.94
N PHE A 254 28.57 17.67 -8.61
CA PHE A 254 28.48 18.71 -9.63
C PHE A 254 28.25 20.11 -9.05
N TYR A 255 28.15 20.22 -7.73
CA TYR A 255 27.85 21.46 -7.00
C TYR A 255 29.04 22.02 -6.21
N VAL A 256 30.13 21.25 -6.10
CA VAL A 256 31.30 21.57 -5.26
C VAL A 256 32.47 22.11 -6.11
N GLU A 257 32.27 22.33 -7.41
CA GLU A 257 33.20 23.07 -8.29
C GLU A 257 32.75 24.54 -8.44
#